data_AF-A0A957QAL4-F1
#
_entry.id   AF-A0A957QAL4-F1
#
_cell.length_a   1.000
_cell.length_b   1.000
_cell.length_c   1.000
_cell.angle_alpha   90.00
_cell.angle_beta   90.00
_cell.angle_gamma   90.00
#
_symmetry.space_group_name_H-M   'P 1'
#
loop_
_entity.id
_entity.type
_entity.pdbx_description
1 polymer ?
#
loop_
_entity_poly.entity_id
_entity_poly.type
_entity_poly.pdbx_seq_one_letter_code
_entity_poly.pdbx_strand_id
1 'polypeptide(L)'
;MTNIAITVEVPDELVKEAVAADLLSSDALVALIRQEIQRRRVDRLFAAADRLAALDLPVLDEAEIEEEIAAARLGRRDLNAPGA
;
A
#
# COMPACT_ATOMS: atom_id res chain seq x y z
N MET A 1 21.39 6.46 5.98
CA MET A 1 20.82 7.10 4.78
C MET A 1 21.43 6.45 3.57
N THR A 2 20.62 6.17 2.55
CA THR A 2 21.07 5.59 1.28
C THR A 2 20.89 6.65 0.19
N ASN A 3 21.90 6.87 -0.65
CA ASN A 3 21.84 7.80 -1.77
C ASN A 3 21.62 6.99 -3.06
N ILE A 4 20.75 7.48 -3.95
CA ILE A 4 20.40 6.86 -5.22
C ILE A 4 20.49 7.93 -6.30
N ALA A 5 21.25 7.66 -7.36
CA ALA A 5 21.31 8.51 -8.55
C ALA A 5 20.32 7.98 -9.60
N ILE A 6 19.53 8.88 -10.20
CA ILE A 6 18.52 8.55 -11.21
C ILE A 6 18.74 9.46 -12.42
N THR A 7 18.71 8.89 -13.62
CA THR A 7 18.67 9.64 -14.89
C THR A 7 17.30 9.44 -15.51
N VAL A 8 16.63 10.54 -15.87
CA VAL A 8 15.29 10.52 -16.46
C VAL A 8 15.30 11.42 -17.68
N GLU A 9 14.78 10.92 -18.80
CA GLU A 9 14.51 11.73 -19.98
C GLU A 9 13.11 12.32 -19.85
N VAL A 10 13.02 13.64 -19.94
CA VAL A 10 11.77 14.40 -19.84
C VAL A 10 11.78 15.53 -20.86
N PRO A 11 10.61 15.90 -21.41
CA PRO A 11 10.51 17.02 -22.35
C PRO A 11 10.99 18.33 -21.70
N ASP A 12 11.69 19.17 -22.48
CA ASP A 12 12.23 20.44 -22.01
C ASP A 12 11.17 21.37 -21.39
N GLU A 13 9.95 21.34 -21.92
CA GLU A 13 8.84 22.13 -21.40
C GLU A 13 8.50 21.73 -19.96
N LEU A 14 8.43 20.42 -19.69
CA LEU A 14 8.17 19.90 -18.36
C LEU A 14 9.32 20.22 -17.39
N VAL A 15 10.57 20.23 -17.87
CA VAL A 15 11.73 20.64 -17.05
C VAL A 15 11.58 22.10 -16.60
N LYS A 16 11.21 23.00 -17.51
CA LYS A 16 11.02 24.43 -17.18
C LYS A 16 9.94 24.62 -16.12
N GLU A 17 8.80 23.94 -16.27
CA GLU A 17 7.71 23.99 -15.30
C GLU A 17 8.12 23.41 -13.94
N ALA A 18 8.79 22.25 -13.93
CA ALA A 18 9.24 21.61 -12.70
C ALA A 18 10.29 22.45 -11.95
N VAL A 19 11.20 23.12 -12.68
CA VAL A 19 12.15 24.08 -12.08
C VAL A 19 11.41 25.28 -11.50
N ALA A 20 10.48 25.86 -12.24
CA ALA A 20 9.69 27.00 -11.76
C ALA A 20 8.86 26.67 -10.51
N ALA A 21 8.45 25.41 -10.36
CA ALA A 21 7.73 24.90 -9.20
C ALA A 21 8.64 24.32 -8.08
N ASP A 22 9.97 24.44 -8.20
CA ASP A 22 10.97 23.87 -7.28
C ASP A 22 10.84 22.35 -7.04
N LEU A 23 10.30 21.62 -8.01
CA LEU A 23 10.06 20.17 -7.91
C LEU A 23 11.30 19.31 -8.17
N LEU A 24 12.38 19.91 -8.67
CA LEU A 24 13.64 19.20 -8.99
C LEU A 24 14.68 19.25 -7.87
N SER A 25 14.37 19.90 -6.74
CA SER A 25 15.23 19.86 -5.57
C SER A 25 15.18 18.47 -4.90
N SER A 26 16.26 18.08 -4.23
CA SER A 26 16.32 16.79 -3.53
C SER A 26 15.19 16.63 -2.52
N ASP A 27 14.89 17.70 -1.76
CA ASP A 27 13.85 17.68 -0.74
C ASP A 27 12.45 17.57 -1.35
N ALA A 28 12.18 18.31 -2.44
CA ALA A 28 10.91 18.22 -3.15
C ALA A 28 10.71 16.83 -3.77
N LEU A 29 11.75 16.23 -4.37
CA LEU A 29 11.68 14.87 -4.92
C LEU A 29 11.41 13.83 -3.83
N VAL A 30 12.04 13.95 -2.66
CA VAL A 30 11.77 13.06 -1.51
C VAL A 30 10.32 13.22 -1.03
N ALA A 31 9.82 14.45 -0.96
CA ALA A 31 8.43 14.72 -0.59
C ALA A 31 7.45 14.11 -1.62
N LEU A 32 7.72 14.29 -2.91
CA LEU A 32 6.92 13.76 -4.01
C LEU A 32 6.85 12.22 -3.95
N ILE A 33 7.99 11.55 -3.75
CA ILE A 33 8.04 10.09 -3.62
C ILE A 33 7.22 9.63 -2.41
N ARG A 34 7.33 10.31 -1.27
CA ARG A 34 6.56 9.96 -0.06
C ARG A 34 5.06 10.12 -0.28
N GLN A 35 4.64 11.21 -0.91
CA GLN A 35 3.24 11.44 -1.25
C GLN A 35 2.72 10.38 -2.21
N GLU A 36 3.50 9.99 -3.21
CA GLU A 36 3.11 8.96 -4.17
C GLU A 36 2.96 7.59 -3.51
N ILE A 37 3.86 7.22 -2.59
CA ILE A 37 3.74 5.99 -1.80
C ILE A 37 2.43 5.99 -1.00
N GLN A 38 2.12 7.12 -0.37
CA GLN A 38 0.90 7.25 0.43
C GLN A 38 -0.36 7.16 -0.45
N ARG A 39 -0.39 7.84 -1.60
CA ARG A 39 -1.49 7.79 -2.57
C ARG A 39 -1.74 6.34 -3.01
N ARG A 40 -0.69 5.65 -3.47
CA ARG A 40 -0.80 4.24 -3.90
C ARG A 40 -1.18 3.28 -2.78
N ARG A 41 -0.90 3.61 -1.52
CA ARG A 41 -1.36 2.80 -0.39
C ARG A 41 -2.87 2.91 -0.23
N VAL A 42 -3.42 4.12 -0.36
CA VAL A 42 -4.87 4.36 -0.31
C VAL A 42 -5.56 3.71 -1.50
N ASP A 43 -5.03 3.87 -2.71
CA ASP A 43 -5.61 3.26 -3.91
C ASP A 43 -5.64 1.72 -3.81
N ARG A 44 -4.58 1.11 -3.26
CA ARG A 44 -4.54 -0.34 -3.01
C ARG A 44 -5.56 -0.80 -1.98
N LEU A 45 -5.85 0.00 -0.96
CA LEU A 45 -6.88 -0.31 0.03
C LEU A 45 -8.26 -0.35 -0.63
N PHE A 46 -8.61 0.68 -1.40
CA PHE A 46 -9.89 0.72 -2.09
C PHE A 46 -10.00 -0.36 -3.17
N ALA A 47 -8.96 -0.60 -3.96
CA ALA A 47 -8.94 -1.70 -4.92
C ALA A 47 -9.07 -3.08 -4.24
N ALA A 48 -8.61 -3.26 -3.00
CA ALA A 48 -8.84 -4.48 -2.23
C ALA A 48 -10.30 -4.56 -1.74
N ALA A 49 -10.87 -3.46 -1.26
CA ALA A 49 -12.27 -3.38 -0.86
C ALA A 49 -13.21 -3.67 -2.04
N ASP A 50 -12.96 -3.09 -3.21
CA ASP A 50 -13.75 -3.34 -4.43
C ASP A 50 -13.70 -4.80 -4.85
N ARG A 51 -12.51 -5.42 -4.78
CA ARG A 51 -12.35 -6.86 -5.04
C ARG A 51 -13.13 -7.71 -4.05
N LEU A 52 -13.14 -7.35 -2.77
CA LEU A 52 -13.88 -8.07 -1.73
C LEU A 52 -15.40 -7.93 -1.92
N ALA A 53 -15.88 -6.72 -2.23
CA ALA A 53 -17.29 -6.44 -2.48
C ALA A 53 -17.82 -7.11 -3.75
N ALA A 54 -16.95 -7.38 -4.73
CA ALA A 54 -17.29 -8.11 -5.94
C ALA A 54 -17.36 -9.64 -5.74
N LEU A 55 -16.91 -10.16 -4.58
CA LEU A 55 -17.05 -11.59 -4.29
C LEU A 55 -18.49 -11.88 -3.88
N ASP A 56 -19.09 -12.86 -4.54
CA ASP A 56 -20.39 -13.42 -4.15
C ASP A 56 -20.17 -14.46 -3.03
N LEU A 57 -19.85 -13.97 -1.83
CA LEU A 57 -19.66 -14.80 -0.65
C LEU A 57 -20.96 -14.92 0.14
N PRO A 58 -21.23 -16.08 0.76
CA PRO A 58 -22.35 -16.22 1.67
C PRO A 58 -22.21 -15.25 2.84
N VAL A 59 -23.32 -14.60 3.20
CA VAL A 59 -23.39 -13.76 4.40
C VAL A 59 -23.43 -14.70 5.59
N LEU A 60 -22.38 -14.68 6.41
CA LEU A 60 -22.32 -15.40 7.66
C LEU A 60 -23.11 -14.66 8.74
N ASP A 61 -23.76 -15.40 9.62
CA ASP A 61 -24.30 -14.83 10.85
C ASP A 61 -23.23 -14.63 11.92
N GLU A 62 -23.58 -13.95 13.01
CA GLU A 62 -22.63 -13.62 14.09
C GLU A 62 -22.02 -14.88 14.73
N ALA A 63 -22.78 -15.96 14.85
CA ALA A 63 -22.30 -17.20 15.48
C ALA A 63 -21.29 -17.92 14.58
N GLU A 64 -21.57 -17.97 13.28
CA GLU A 64 -20.66 -18.53 12.27
C GLU A 64 -19.36 -17.71 12.17
N ILE A 65 -19.44 -16.38 12.29
CA ILE A 65 -18.26 -15.50 12.34
C ILE A 65 -17.38 -15.80 13.57
N GLU A 66 -17.99 -15.93 14.75
CA GLU A 66 -17.24 -16.22 15.98
C GLU A 66 -16.57 -17.60 15.95
N GLU A 67 -17.24 -18.62 15.39
CA GLU A 67 -16.65 -19.95 15.21
C GLU A 67 -15.43 -19.91 14.27
N GLU A 68 -15.52 -19.22 13.13
CA GLU A 68 -14.43 -19.05 12.18
C GLU A 68 -13.25 -18.28 12.80
N ILE A 69 -13.51 -17.20 13.53
CA ILE A 69 -12.48 -16.42 14.23
C ILE A 69 -11.78 -17.28 15.30
N ALA A 70 -12.53 -18.08 16.06
CA ALA A 70 -11.96 -18.97 17.06
C ALA A 70 -11.04 -20.01 16.43
N ALA A 71 -11.48 -20.67 15.35
CA ALA A 71 -10.68 -21.63 14.59
C ALA A 71 -9.39 -21.02 14.02
N ALA A 72 -9.47 -19.84 13.40
CA ALA A 72 -8.32 -19.15 12.84
C ALA A 72 -7.29 -18.74 13.91
N ARG A 73 -7.76 -18.34 15.09
CA ARG A 73 -6.89 -17.97 16.23
C ARG A 73 -6.20 -19.18 16.84
N LEU A 74 -6.88 -20.33 16.91
CA LEU A 74 -6.28 -21.59 17.34
C LEU A 74 -5.20 -22.04 16.36
N GLY A 75 -5.50 -22.05 15.05
CA GLY A 75 -4.50 -22.41 14.03
C GLY A 75 -3.26 -21.49 14.02
N ARG A 76 -3.43 -20.18 14.28
CA ARG A 76 -2.28 -19.26 14.43
C ARG A 76 -1.44 -19.51 15.68
N ARG A 77 -2.03 -20.02 16.76
CA ARG A 77 -1.30 -20.38 17.97
C ARG A 77 -0.42 -21.61 17.75
N ASP A 78 -0.93 -22.58 17.00
CA ASP A 78 -0.18 -23.80 16.67
C ASP A 78 1.03 -23.51 15.76
N LEU A 79 0.91 -22.52 14.86
CA LEU A 79 2.01 -22.09 13.97
C LEU A 79 3.09 -21.23 14.66
N ASN A 80 2.79 -20.62 15.82
CA ASN A 80 3.72 -19.77 16.58
C ASN A 80 4.27 -20.45 17.86
N ALA A 81 4.02 -21.75 18.04
CA ALA A 81 4.67 -22.51 19.11
C ALA A 81 6.19 -22.57 18.84
N PRO A 82 7.04 -22.12 19.79
CA PRO A 82 8.48 -22.21 19.60
C PRO A 82 8.91 -23.68 19.78
N GLY A 83 9.24 -24.33 18.66
CA GLY A 83 9.94 -25.61 18.61
C GLY A 83 9.05 -26.86 18.63
N ALA A 84 9.00 -27.53 17.49
CA ALA A 84 9.16 -28.98 17.40
C ALA A 84 10.33 -29.25 16.44
#